data_AF-A0A4Y5SN14-F1
#
_entry.id   AF-A0A4Y5SN14-F1
#
_cell.length_a   1.000
_cell.length_b   1.000
_cell.length_c   1.000
_cell.angle_alpha   90.00
_cell.angle_beta   90.00
_cell.angle_gamma   90.00
#
_symmetry.space_group_name_H-M   'P 1'
#
loop_
_entity.id
_entity.type
_entity.pdbx_description
1 polymer ?
#
loop_
_entity_poly.entity_id
_entity_poly.type
_entity_poly.pdbx_seq_one_letter_code
_entity_poly.pdbx_strand_id
1 'polypeptide(L)'
;MPEIISMGYFIRDLIVLVATSIIVVVLLAMGGKTKKNLGFGYFIRAFDSLLLAFLLVVVAQVIGVLLRTTVLNNDPTYSWIRSVMLTAGALLLLVSSVMIYLPFARGEYMIVPIASEPVDSLRYGAYWGDRERAHRIFVELAKRYRMPGIAVTRDPPDMFRKKLGLKLIPVMWVSTVQHDDAVSPTKLEVIMDNLRRFLEMANIDKVILIDCVEYFILENGEDAVLKFITSIKDFATLNRGLVIVTVDRESLDERTFSILTSELKPISNLEKTLAH
;
A
#
# COMPACT_ATOMS: atom_id res chain seq x y z
N MET A 1 30.34 38.29 25.97
CA MET A 1 30.12 37.19 25.01
C MET A 1 30.26 35.89 25.78
N PRO A 2 29.46 34.85 25.50
CA PRO A 2 29.64 33.57 26.17
C PRO A 2 31.02 32.98 25.84
N GLU A 3 31.79 32.64 26.87
CA GLU A 3 33.11 32.02 26.71
C GLU A 3 32.98 30.50 26.66
N ILE A 4 33.81 29.86 25.82
CA ILE A 4 33.78 28.41 25.62
C ILE A 4 34.68 27.75 26.65
N ILE A 5 34.10 26.90 27.50
CA ILE A 5 34.80 26.22 28.59
C ILE A 5 35.59 25.03 28.06
N SER A 6 35.06 24.33 27.04
CA SER A 6 35.72 23.16 26.45
C SER A 6 35.51 23.10 24.94
N MET A 7 36.56 23.48 24.20
CA MET A 7 36.48 23.64 22.75
C MET A 7 36.13 22.35 22.01
N GLY A 8 36.73 21.22 22.38
CA GLY A 8 36.49 19.94 21.70
C GLY A 8 35.04 19.43 21.84
N TYR A 9 34.49 19.47 23.07
CA TYR A 9 33.11 19.06 23.32
C TYR A 9 32.09 20.03 22.72
N PHE A 10 32.40 21.33 22.72
CA PHE A 10 31.60 22.35 22.07
C PHE A 10 31.50 22.11 20.55
N ILE A 11 32.64 21.92 19.87
CA ILE A 11 32.66 21.64 18.43
C ILE A 11 31.88 20.36 18.11
N ARG A 12 32.07 19.29 18.88
CA ARG A 12 31.33 18.03 18.70
C ARG A 12 29.81 18.26 18.80
N ASP A 13 29.35 18.89 19.88
CA ASP A 13 27.92 19.12 20.10
C ASP A 13 27.33 20.06 19.03
N LEU A 14 28.11 21.04 18.54
CA LEU A 14 27.73 21.92 17.44
C LEU A 14 27.60 21.18 16.10
N ILE A 15 28.54 20.29 15.77
CA ILE A 15 28.48 19.47 14.55
C ILE A 15 27.22 18.59 14.57
N VAL A 16 26.95 17.93 15.70
CA VAL A 16 25.76 17.07 15.84
C VAL A 16 24.48 17.91 15.77
N LEU A 17 24.45 19.10 16.36
CA LEU A 17 23.32 20.03 16.26
C LEU A 17 23.03 20.42 14.80
N VAL A 18 24.07 20.79 14.04
CA VAL A 18 23.91 21.17 12.63
C VAL A 18 23.40 19.98 11.80
N ALA A 19 24.03 18.81 11.94
CA ALA A 19 23.63 17.61 11.20
C ALA A 19 22.18 17.20 11.51
N THR A 20 21.78 17.20 12.78
CA THR A 20 20.41 16.84 13.19
C THR A 20 19.39 17.88 12.75
N SER A 21 19.75 19.17 12.75
CA SER A 21 18.90 20.24 12.23
C SER A 21 18.66 20.10 10.71
N ILE A 22 19.70 19.75 9.94
CA ILE A 22 19.56 19.46 8.51
C ILE A 22 18.58 18.30 8.28
N ILE A 23 18.70 17.22 9.06
CA ILE A 23 17.78 16.07 8.97
C ILE A 23 16.33 16.52 9.25
N VAL A 24 16.10 17.32 10.30
CA VAL A 24 14.75 17.85 10.61
C VAL A 24 14.21 18.68 9.45
N VAL A 25 15.01 19.57 8.86
CA VAL A 25 14.60 20.38 7.71
C VAL A 25 14.22 19.51 6.51
N VAL A 26 15.04 18.50 6.19
CA VAL A 26 14.75 17.54 5.10
C VAL A 26 13.45 16.79 5.38
N LEU A 27 13.25 16.30 6.60
CA LEU A 27 12.02 15.60 6.99
C LEU A 27 10.80 16.52 6.88
N LEU A 28 10.87 17.77 7.36
CA LEU A 28 9.77 18.72 7.24
C LEU A 28 9.44 19.04 5.77
N ALA A 29 10.46 19.22 4.92
CA ALA A 29 10.28 19.46 3.49
C ALA A 29 9.65 18.26 2.77
N MET A 30 10.00 17.04 3.16
CA MET A 30 9.42 15.81 2.61
C MET A 30 8.01 15.52 3.14
N GLY A 31 7.73 15.89 4.40
CA GLY A 31 6.54 15.44 5.13
C GLY A 31 5.21 15.65 4.40
N GLY A 32 5.03 16.76 3.70
CA GLY A 32 3.80 17.02 2.95
C GLY A 32 3.58 16.09 1.74
N LYS A 33 4.65 15.73 1.03
CA LYS A 33 4.59 14.79 -0.11
C LYS A 33 4.56 13.34 0.38
N THR A 34 5.37 13.04 1.40
CA THR A 34 5.50 11.70 1.98
C THR A 34 4.20 11.26 2.65
N LYS A 35 3.54 12.11 3.45
CA LYS A 35 2.25 11.73 4.08
C LYS A 35 1.11 11.51 3.08
N LYS A 36 1.14 12.15 1.91
CA LYS A 36 0.16 11.93 0.83
C LYS A 36 0.42 10.65 0.04
N ASN A 37 1.70 10.28 -0.14
CA ASN A 37 2.11 9.11 -0.93
C ASN A 37 2.22 7.83 -0.10
N LEU A 38 2.35 7.94 1.22
CA LEU A 38 2.33 6.80 2.15
C LEU A 38 0.88 6.34 2.34
N GLY A 39 0.46 5.35 1.55
CA GLY A 39 -0.91 4.82 1.54
C GLY A 39 -1.38 4.11 2.81
N PHE A 40 -0.55 4.00 3.86
CA PHE A 40 -0.90 3.32 5.12
C PHE A 40 -0.56 4.16 6.34
N GLY A 41 -1.48 4.20 7.31
CA GLY A 41 -1.36 5.00 8.54
C GLY A 41 -0.15 4.64 9.43
N TYR A 42 0.35 3.41 9.35
CA TYR A 42 1.55 2.98 10.10
C TYR A 42 2.80 3.75 9.66
N PHE A 43 3.01 3.98 8.37
CA PHE A 43 4.17 4.73 7.88
C PHE A 43 4.10 6.20 8.26
N ILE A 44 2.89 6.78 8.29
CA ILE A 44 2.69 8.16 8.75
C ILE A 44 3.08 8.28 10.22
N ARG A 45 2.62 7.36 11.07
CA ARG A 45 3.00 7.34 12.50
C ARG A 45 4.49 7.09 12.71
N ALA A 46 5.10 6.22 11.91
CA ALA A 46 6.54 5.98 11.95
C ALA A 46 7.34 7.24 11.58
N PHE A 47 6.90 7.94 10.53
CA PHE A 47 7.48 9.20 10.10
C PHE A 47 7.33 10.31 11.16
N ASP A 48 6.16 10.42 11.79
CA ASP A 48 5.92 11.40 12.86
C ASP A 48 6.77 11.11 14.10
N SER A 49 6.93 9.83 14.46
CA SER A 49 7.81 9.40 15.55
C SER A 49 9.29 9.71 15.24
N LEU A 50 9.71 9.52 13.99
CA LEU A 50 11.06 9.87 13.51
C LEU A 50 11.31 11.38 13.65
N LEU A 51 10.38 12.19 13.17
CA LEU A 51 10.47 13.64 13.23
C LEU A 51 10.54 14.14 14.68
N LEU A 52 9.68 13.62 15.55
CA LEU A 52 9.67 13.96 16.98
C LEU A 52 11.00 13.58 17.66
N ALA A 53 11.56 12.41 17.33
CA ALA A 53 12.85 11.98 17.86
C ALA A 53 13.98 12.95 17.50
N PHE A 54 14.07 13.36 16.23
CA PHE A 54 15.10 14.30 15.79
C PHE A 54 14.91 15.71 16.37
N LEU A 55 13.66 16.16 16.56
CA LEU A 55 13.38 17.42 17.26
C LEU A 55 13.87 17.38 18.72
N LEU A 56 13.62 16.29 19.45
CA LEU A 56 14.14 16.12 20.82
C LEU A 56 15.67 16.13 20.85
N VAL A 57 16.31 15.47 19.88
CA VAL A 57 17.77 15.47 19.76
C VAL A 57 18.29 16.88 19.49
N VAL A 58 17.67 17.67 18.60
CA VAL A 58 18.06 19.07 18.34
C VAL A 58 18.00 19.89 19.62
N VAL A 59 16.90 19.83 20.37
CA VAL A 59 16.78 20.56 21.65
C VAL A 59 17.84 20.10 22.65
N ALA A 60 18.07 18.79 22.75
CA ALA A 60 19.12 18.24 23.62
C ALA A 60 20.53 18.70 23.22
N GLN A 61 20.81 18.87 21.93
CA GLN A 61 22.11 19.38 21.46
C GLN A 61 22.24 20.89 21.64
N VAL A 62 21.16 21.68 21.55
CA VAL A 62 21.19 23.09 21.95
C VAL A 62 21.59 23.22 23.42
N ILE A 63 20.96 22.42 24.30
CA ILE A 63 21.36 22.35 25.72
C ILE A 63 22.82 21.90 25.85
N GLY A 64 23.24 20.91 25.06
CA GLY A 64 24.61 20.42 25.01
C GLY A 64 25.63 21.50 24.67
N VAL A 65 25.39 22.29 23.63
CA VAL A 65 26.24 23.42 23.22
C VAL A 65 26.29 24.47 24.32
N LEU A 66 25.14 24.83 24.90
CA LEU A 66 25.05 25.83 25.96
C LEU A 66 25.77 25.39 27.26
N LEU A 67 25.72 24.09 27.60
CA LEU A 67 26.45 23.48 28.72
C LEU A 67 27.97 23.66 28.61
N ARG A 68 28.51 23.81 27.40
CA ARG A 68 29.94 24.02 27.14
C ARG A 68 30.34 25.50 27.12
N THR A 69 29.40 26.40 27.37
CA THR A 69 29.62 27.84 27.46
C THR A 69 29.40 28.34 28.89
N THR A 70 29.84 29.57 29.18
CA THR A 70 29.56 30.25 30.45
C THR A 70 28.07 30.47 30.74
N VAL A 71 27.17 30.24 29.77
CA VAL A 71 25.71 30.38 29.96
C VAL A 71 25.16 29.34 30.93
N LEU A 72 25.42 28.06 30.67
CA LEU A 72 24.96 26.96 31.54
C LEU A 72 26.10 26.36 32.36
N ASN A 73 27.36 26.72 32.07
CA ASN A 73 28.54 26.41 32.89
C ASN A 73 28.61 24.97 33.44
N ASN A 74 28.29 23.99 32.58
CA ASN A 74 28.26 22.57 32.91
C ASN A 74 27.34 22.19 34.11
N ASP A 75 26.22 22.92 34.29
CA ASP A 75 25.23 22.67 35.34
C ASP A 75 24.69 21.22 35.28
N PRO A 76 24.73 20.47 36.41
CA PRO A 76 24.26 19.09 36.48
C PRO A 76 22.79 18.90 36.06
N THR A 77 21.92 19.87 36.35
CA THR A 77 20.48 19.83 36.08
C THR A 77 20.22 19.76 34.58
N TYR A 78 20.86 20.64 33.81
CA TYR A 78 20.72 20.67 32.36
C TYR A 78 21.40 19.48 31.68
N SER A 79 22.47 18.95 32.27
CA SER A 79 23.09 17.69 31.82
C SER A 79 22.14 16.49 31.98
N TRP A 80 21.39 16.44 33.09
CA TRP A 80 20.37 15.44 33.31
C TRP A 80 19.21 15.58 32.31
N ILE A 81 18.67 16.79 32.14
CA ILE A 81 17.60 17.08 31.16
C ILE A 81 18.04 16.64 29.75
N ARG A 82 19.25 17.02 29.32
CA ARG A 82 19.83 16.59 28.04
C ARG A 82 19.82 15.06 27.90
N SER A 83 20.26 14.34 28.94
CA SER A 83 20.35 12.87 28.92
C SER A 83 18.97 12.20 28.82
N VAL A 84 17.97 12.74 29.52
CA VAL A 84 16.57 12.27 29.42
C VAL A 84 16.02 12.48 28.01
N MET A 85 16.25 13.67 27.42
CA MET A 85 15.79 13.97 26.06
C MET A 85 16.45 13.09 25.01
N LEU A 86 17.76 12.83 25.13
CA LEU A 86 18.48 11.93 24.22
C LEU A 86 17.97 10.49 24.34
N THR A 87 17.66 10.04 25.55
CA THR A 87 17.12 8.70 25.79
C THR A 87 15.71 8.55 25.21
N ALA A 88 14.84 9.54 25.43
CA ALA A 88 13.50 9.58 24.84
C ALA A 88 13.57 9.62 23.29
N GLY A 89 14.48 10.43 22.74
CA GLY A 89 14.75 10.47 21.30
C GLY A 89 15.19 9.10 20.76
N ALA A 90 16.12 8.41 21.42
CA ALA A 90 16.58 7.09 21.03
C ALA A 90 15.46 6.03 21.05
N LEU A 91 14.59 6.06 22.06
CA LEU A 91 13.43 5.17 22.13
C LEU A 91 12.45 5.42 20.98
N LEU A 92 12.19 6.69 20.64
CA LEU A 92 11.34 7.04 19.51
C LEU A 92 11.95 6.64 18.16
N LEU A 93 13.27 6.75 18.00
CA LEU A 93 13.97 6.23 16.81
C LEU A 93 13.79 4.71 16.68
N LEU A 94 13.89 3.99 17.79
CA LEU A 94 13.67 2.54 17.82
C LEU A 94 12.22 2.19 17.43
N VAL A 95 11.24 2.88 18.03
CA VAL A 95 9.81 2.69 17.69
C VAL A 95 9.57 2.98 16.21
N SER A 96 10.09 4.11 15.71
CA SER A 96 9.98 4.49 14.30
C SER A 96 10.56 3.41 13.37
N SER A 97 11.76 2.91 13.68
CA SER A 97 12.42 1.85 12.91
C SER A 97 11.58 0.57 12.88
N VAL A 98 11.10 0.11 14.04
CA VAL A 98 10.26 -1.10 14.14
C VAL A 98 8.97 -0.94 13.36
N MET A 99 8.30 0.22 13.43
CA MET A 99 7.05 0.47 12.71
C MET A 99 7.22 0.44 11.19
N ILE A 100 8.39 0.82 10.67
CA ILE A 100 8.69 0.71 9.24
C ILE A 100 8.82 -0.75 8.83
N TYR A 101 9.45 -1.60 9.65
CA TYR A 101 9.73 -3.00 9.32
C TYR A 101 8.58 -3.97 9.63
N LEU A 102 7.68 -3.63 10.56
CA LEU A 102 6.60 -4.50 11.02
C LEU A 102 5.67 -4.99 9.89
N PRO A 103 5.26 -4.16 8.90
CA PRO A 103 4.45 -4.62 7.77
C PRO A 103 5.19 -5.65 6.92
N PHE A 104 6.50 -5.47 6.70
CA PHE A 104 7.32 -6.41 5.93
C PHE A 104 7.45 -7.76 6.66
N ALA A 105 7.60 -7.76 7.99
CA ALA A 105 7.66 -8.98 8.80
C ALA A 105 6.32 -9.73 8.84
N ARG A 106 5.18 -9.01 8.72
CA ARG A 106 3.83 -9.60 8.67
C ARG A 106 3.41 -10.06 7.28
N GLY A 107 4.26 -9.90 6.26
CA GLY A 107 3.92 -10.27 4.88
C GLY A 107 2.87 -9.34 4.25
N GLU A 108 2.66 -8.13 4.78
CA GLU A 108 1.85 -7.11 4.12
C GLU A 108 2.63 -6.58 2.92
N TYR A 109 2.34 -7.12 1.73
CA TYR A 109 3.03 -6.79 0.49
C TYR A 109 2.77 -5.34 0.09
N MET A 110 3.81 -4.49 0.17
CA MET A 110 3.80 -3.17 -0.44
C MET A 110 4.04 -3.33 -1.94
N ILE A 111 3.02 -3.04 -2.73
CA ILE A 111 3.18 -2.88 -4.18
C ILE A 111 4.06 -1.66 -4.39
N VAL A 112 5.31 -1.85 -4.79
CA VAL A 112 6.16 -0.76 -5.28
C VAL A 112 5.74 -0.50 -6.73
N PRO A 113 5.05 0.62 -7.03
CA PRO A 113 4.68 0.92 -8.39
C PRO A 113 5.95 1.25 -9.17
N ILE A 114 6.48 0.29 -9.92
CA ILE A 114 7.35 0.62 -11.04
C ILE A 114 6.37 1.23 -12.04
N ALA A 115 6.44 2.54 -12.24
CA ALA A 115 5.62 3.23 -13.22
C ALA A 115 5.95 2.66 -14.60
N SER A 116 5.19 1.65 -15.03
CA SER A 116 5.09 1.32 -16.45
C SER A 116 4.42 2.53 -17.11
N GLU A 117 4.96 2.96 -18.25
CA GLU A 117 4.27 3.93 -19.08
C GLU A 117 2.84 3.43 -19.33
N PRO A 118 1.83 4.33 -19.28
CA PRO A 118 0.48 4.04 -19.73
C PRO A 118 0.49 3.19 -20.99
N VAL A 119 -0.22 2.07 -21.02
CA VAL A 119 -0.49 1.44 -22.31
C VAL A 119 -1.53 2.31 -23.00
N ASP A 120 -1.10 3.20 -23.89
CA ASP A 120 -1.90 4.27 -24.52
C ASP A 120 -3.18 3.77 -25.25
N SER A 121 -3.33 2.45 -25.44
CA SER A 121 -4.47 1.82 -26.09
C SER A 121 -5.50 1.17 -25.15
N LEU A 122 -5.24 1.09 -23.83
CA LEU A 122 -6.11 0.37 -22.89
C LEU A 122 -7.42 1.12 -22.63
N ARG A 123 -8.54 0.47 -22.96
CA ARG A 123 -9.88 0.91 -22.53
C ARG A 123 -10.17 0.35 -21.14
N TYR A 124 -10.06 1.18 -20.11
CA TYR A 124 -10.39 0.82 -18.73
C TYR A 124 -11.86 0.41 -18.56
N GLY A 125 -12.13 -0.29 -17.46
CA GLY A 125 -13.45 -0.84 -17.13
C GLY A 125 -13.38 -2.35 -16.89
N ALA A 126 -14.50 -3.03 -17.13
CA ALA A 126 -14.65 -4.44 -16.79
C ALA A 126 -14.93 -5.33 -18.02
N TYR A 127 -14.32 -6.51 -18.00
CA TYR A 127 -14.33 -7.51 -19.05
C TYR A 127 -14.74 -8.86 -18.49
N TRP A 128 -15.44 -9.66 -19.29
CA TRP A 128 -15.81 -11.02 -18.94
C TRP A 128 -15.20 -12.03 -19.92
N GLY A 129 -14.85 -13.21 -19.42
CA GLY A 129 -14.35 -14.31 -20.23
C GLY A 129 -14.41 -15.63 -19.49
N ASP A 130 -14.19 -16.72 -20.22
CA ASP A 130 -13.96 -18.03 -19.63
C ASP A 130 -12.71 -18.00 -18.73
N ARG A 131 -12.67 -18.90 -17.75
CA ARG A 131 -11.60 -18.95 -16.75
C ARG A 131 -10.21 -19.01 -17.39
N GLU A 132 -10.03 -19.81 -18.44
CA GLU A 132 -8.72 -19.97 -19.08
C GLU A 132 -8.26 -18.69 -19.79
N ARG A 133 -9.12 -18.04 -20.59
CA ARG A 133 -8.77 -16.76 -21.23
C ARG A 133 -8.56 -15.65 -20.21
N ALA A 134 -9.41 -15.55 -19.21
CA ALA A 134 -9.29 -14.58 -18.14
C ALA A 134 -7.96 -14.70 -17.38
N HIS A 135 -7.59 -15.93 -16.99
CA HIS A 135 -6.31 -16.20 -16.34
C HIS A 135 -5.13 -15.85 -17.23
N ARG A 136 -5.17 -16.24 -18.50
CA ARG A 136 -4.11 -15.96 -19.48
C ARG A 136 -3.86 -14.46 -19.63
N ILE A 137 -4.91 -13.68 -19.83
CA ILE A 137 -4.82 -12.23 -20.00
C ILE A 137 -4.37 -11.54 -18.70
N PHE A 138 -4.86 -12.00 -17.55
CA PHE A 138 -4.39 -11.51 -16.26
C PHE A 138 -2.87 -11.72 -16.08
N VAL A 139 -2.37 -12.92 -16.42
CA VAL A 139 -0.93 -13.22 -16.37
C VAL A 139 -0.16 -12.36 -17.36
N GLU A 140 -0.67 -12.14 -18.57
CA GLU A 140 -0.03 -11.29 -19.58
C GLU A 140 0.08 -9.84 -19.09
N LEU A 141 -1.00 -9.24 -18.60
CA LEU A 141 -1.00 -7.88 -18.04
C LEU A 141 -0.02 -7.75 -16.87
N ALA A 142 0.00 -8.75 -15.98
CA ALA A 142 0.89 -8.71 -14.82
C ALA A 142 2.37 -8.94 -15.15
N LYS A 143 2.70 -9.84 -16.09
CA LYS A 143 4.09 -10.20 -16.40
C LYS A 143 4.70 -9.37 -17.53
N ARG A 144 3.97 -9.22 -18.64
CA ARG A 144 4.44 -8.54 -19.85
C ARG A 144 4.35 -7.03 -19.69
N TYR A 145 3.18 -6.54 -19.25
CA TYR A 145 2.93 -5.11 -19.06
C TYR A 145 3.27 -4.61 -17.65
N ARG A 146 3.71 -5.50 -16.75
CA ARG A 146 4.11 -5.18 -15.37
C ARG A 146 3.04 -4.43 -14.57
N MET A 147 1.78 -4.61 -14.93
CA MET A 147 0.67 -4.00 -14.23
C MET A 147 0.52 -4.63 -12.84
N PRO A 148 0.43 -3.82 -11.77
CA PRO A 148 0.02 -4.34 -10.48
C PRO A 148 -1.33 -5.04 -10.58
N GLY A 149 -1.37 -6.26 -10.06
CA GLY A 149 -2.55 -7.11 -10.08
C GLY A 149 -3.06 -7.41 -8.67
N ILE A 150 -4.35 -7.65 -8.53
CA ILE A 150 -4.94 -8.34 -7.37
C ILE A 150 -5.93 -9.39 -7.87
N ALA A 151 -5.96 -10.56 -7.25
CA ALA A 151 -6.91 -11.62 -7.60
C ALA A 151 -7.87 -11.91 -6.45
N VAL A 152 -9.12 -12.16 -6.77
CA VAL A 152 -10.17 -12.62 -5.86
C VAL A 152 -10.58 -14.01 -6.33
N THR A 153 -10.32 -15.03 -5.53
CA THR A 153 -10.48 -16.43 -5.95
C THR A 153 -10.78 -17.33 -4.76
N ARG A 154 -11.34 -18.52 -5.06
CA ARG A 154 -11.52 -19.59 -4.09
C ARG A 154 -10.24 -20.40 -3.86
N ASP A 155 -9.29 -20.33 -4.79
CA ASP A 155 -7.99 -20.99 -4.66
C ASP A 155 -7.16 -20.27 -3.59
N PRO A 156 -6.56 -20.97 -2.60
CA PRO A 156 -5.67 -20.35 -1.62
C PRO A 156 -4.50 -19.63 -2.30
N PRO A 157 -3.91 -18.59 -1.68
CA PRO A 157 -2.91 -17.73 -2.32
C PRO A 157 -1.73 -18.49 -2.92
N ASP A 158 -1.20 -19.48 -2.20
CA ASP A 158 -0.05 -20.27 -2.65
C ASP A 158 -0.39 -21.18 -3.84
N MET A 159 -1.59 -21.76 -3.85
CA MET A 159 -2.07 -22.60 -4.93
C MET A 159 -2.32 -21.76 -6.18
N PHE A 160 -3.01 -20.63 -6.05
CA PHE A 160 -3.31 -19.72 -7.15
C PHE A 160 -2.03 -19.19 -7.81
N ARG A 161 -1.07 -18.74 -7.00
CA ARG A 161 0.24 -18.26 -7.47
C ARG A 161 1.01 -19.33 -8.21
N LYS A 162 1.07 -20.55 -7.67
CA LYS A 162 1.76 -21.68 -8.29
C LYS A 162 1.12 -22.05 -9.64
N LYS A 163 -0.22 -22.12 -9.70
CA LYS A 163 -1.01 -22.44 -10.90
C LYS A 163 -0.74 -21.49 -12.06
N LEU A 164 -0.66 -20.18 -11.77
CA LEU A 164 -0.44 -19.14 -12.78
C LEU A 164 1.04 -18.73 -12.95
N GLY A 165 1.95 -19.36 -12.21
CA GLY A 165 3.37 -19.02 -12.17
C GLY A 165 3.63 -17.57 -11.75
N LEU A 166 2.82 -17.05 -10.82
CA LEU A 166 2.92 -15.72 -10.23
C LEU A 166 3.70 -15.80 -8.91
N LYS A 167 4.42 -14.73 -8.53
CA LYS A 167 5.20 -14.72 -7.27
C LYS A 167 4.64 -13.78 -6.21
N LEU A 168 4.36 -12.53 -6.57
CA LEU A 168 4.13 -11.44 -5.61
C LEU A 168 2.73 -10.82 -5.68
N ILE A 169 1.82 -11.40 -6.47
CA ILE A 169 0.47 -10.85 -6.62
C ILE A 169 -0.34 -11.10 -5.35
N PRO A 170 -0.95 -10.05 -4.76
CA PRO A 170 -1.94 -10.18 -3.70
C PRO A 170 -3.13 -11.03 -4.15
N VAL A 171 -3.54 -11.97 -3.30
CA VAL A 171 -4.69 -12.84 -3.56
C VAL A 171 -5.62 -12.73 -2.36
N MET A 172 -6.85 -12.25 -2.60
CA MET A 172 -7.93 -12.33 -1.64
C MET A 172 -8.58 -13.70 -1.78
N TRP A 173 -8.33 -14.54 -0.76
CA TRP A 173 -8.87 -15.88 -0.71
C TRP A 173 -10.30 -15.85 -0.17
N VAL A 174 -11.26 -16.25 -1.00
CA VAL A 174 -12.67 -16.29 -0.64
C VAL A 174 -13.02 -17.69 -0.15
N SER A 175 -13.40 -17.79 1.12
CA SER A 175 -13.74 -19.07 1.76
C SER A 175 -14.69 -18.88 2.94
N THR A 176 -15.54 -19.86 3.19
CA THR A 176 -16.36 -19.95 4.42
C THR A 176 -15.61 -20.58 5.59
N VAL A 177 -14.44 -21.16 5.35
CA VAL A 177 -13.58 -21.71 6.40
C VAL A 177 -12.99 -20.56 7.20
N GLN A 178 -13.09 -20.63 8.53
CA GLN A 178 -12.45 -19.66 9.42
C GLN A 178 -10.92 -19.82 9.32
N HIS A 179 -10.29 -18.87 8.64
CA HIS A 179 -8.84 -18.75 8.51
C HIS A 179 -8.50 -17.27 8.47
N ASP A 180 -7.39 -16.86 9.09
CA ASP A 180 -7.02 -15.45 9.26
C ASP A 180 -6.88 -14.70 7.93
N ASP A 181 -6.36 -15.37 6.89
CA ASP A 181 -6.19 -14.81 5.53
C ASP A 181 -7.40 -14.99 4.59
N ALA A 182 -8.48 -15.62 5.06
CA ALA A 182 -9.68 -15.86 4.25
C ALA A 182 -10.77 -14.80 4.49
N VAL A 183 -11.39 -14.36 3.40
CA VAL A 183 -12.54 -13.46 3.43
C VAL A 183 -13.81 -14.26 3.11
N SER A 184 -14.83 -14.15 3.98
CA SER A 184 -16.12 -14.77 3.73
C SER A 184 -16.75 -14.23 2.43
N PRO A 185 -17.34 -15.09 1.58
CA PRO A 185 -18.03 -14.64 0.35
C PRO A 185 -19.22 -13.72 0.63
N THR A 186 -19.81 -13.80 1.82
CA THR A 186 -20.93 -12.93 2.26
C THR A 186 -20.48 -11.51 2.63
N LYS A 187 -19.18 -11.28 2.79
CA LYS A 187 -18.62 -9.97 3.15
C LYS A 187 -18.23 -9.16 1.91
N LEU A 188 -19.15 -9.01 0.96
CA LEU A 188 -18.91 -8.25 -0.29
C LEU A 188 -18.41 -6.82 -0.04
N GLU A 189 -18.86 -6.17 1.03
CA GLU A 189 -18.39 -4.83 1.43
C GLU A 189 -16.89 -4.80 1.74
N VAL A 190 -16.37 -5.82 2.44
CA VAL A 190 -14.94 -5.93 2.78
C VAL A 190 -14.12 -6.16 1.52
N ILE A 191 -14.61 -7.00 0.61
CA ILE A 191 -13.96 -7.25 -0.68
C ILE A 191 -13.94 -5.96 -1.51
N MET A 192 -15.07 -5.26 -1.59
CA MET A 192 -15.21 -3.99 -2.31
C MET A 192 -14.25 -2.92 -1.78
N ASP A 193 -14.19 -2.75 -0.46
CA ASP A 193 -13.31 -1.77 0.19
C ASP A 193 -11.82 -2.06 -0.07
N ASN A 194 -11.41 -3.34 -0.04
CA ASN A 194 -10.07 -3.74 -0.43
C ASN A 194 -9.75 -3.46 -1.90
N LEU A 195 -10.64 -3.81 -2.82
CA LEU A 195 -10.45 -3.56 -4.25
C LEU A 195 -10.42 -2.07 -4.58
N ARG A 196 -11.30 -1.27 -3.94
CA ARG A 196 -11.33 0.19 -4.07
C ARG A 196 -10.00 0.79 -3.62
N ARG A 197 -9.53 0.45 -2.42
CA ARG A 197 -8.21 0.91 -1.94
C ARG A 197 -7.10 0.57 -2.93
N PHE A 198 -7.08 -0.67 -3.42
CA PHE A 198 -6.09 -1.10 -4.42
C PHE A 198 -6.13 -0.21 -5.68
N LEU A 199 -7.32 0.11 -6.20
CA LEU A 199 -7.48 1.01 -7.34
C LEU A 199 -7.04 2.44 -7.02
N GLU A 200 -7.29 2.95 -5.82
CA GLU A 200 -6.96 4.32 -5.41
C GLU A 200 -5.49 4.52 -5.01
N MET A 201 -4.75 3.44 -4.67
CA MET A 201 -3.37 3.51 -4.15
C MET A 201 -2.37 4.31 -5.00
N ALA A 202 -2.59 4.42 -6.30
CA ALA A 202 -1.66 5.05 -7.25
C ALA A 202 -2.34 5.29 -8.61
N ASN A 203 -2.00 6.38 -9.29
CA ASN A 203 -2.52 6.68 -10.62
C ASN A 203 -1.72 5.97 -11.73
N ILE A 204 -1.78 4.64 -11.74
CA ILE A 204 -1.11 3.76 -12.70
C ILE A 204 -2.09 2.69 -13.17
N ASP A 205 -1.77 2.03 -14.28
CA ASP A 205 -2.61 0.99 -14.85
C ASP A 205 -2.60 -0.25 -13.93
N LYS A 206 -3.78 -0.74 -13.57
CA LYS A 206 -3.95 -1.87 -12.64
C LYS A 206 -4.88 -2.92 -13.19
N VAL A 207 -4.75 -4.14 -12.70
CA VAL A 207 -5.66 -5.23 -13.08
C VAL A 207 -6.22 -5.95 -11.84
N ILE A 208 -7.52 -6.20 -11.86
CA ILE A 208 -8.24 -7.01 -10.88
C ILE A 208 -8.73 -8.27 -11.61
N LEU A 209 -8.50 -9.45 -11.04
CA LEU A 209 -9.15 -10.68 -11.48
C LEU A 209 -10.19 -11.10 -10.43
N ILE A 210 -11.41 -11.40 -10.87
CA ILE A 210 -12.47 -12.00 -10.05
C ILE A 210 -12.76 -13.37 -10.65
N ASP A 211 -12.28 -14.43 -9.98
CA ASP A 211 -12.34 -15.84 -10.40
C ASP A 211 -13.32 -16.66 -9.54
N CYS A 212 -14.45 -16.07 -9.16
CA CYS A 212 -15.46 -16.72 -8.32
C CYS A 212 -16.80 -15.99 -8.30
N VAL A 213 -17.24 -15.42 -9.42
CA VAL A 213 -18.48 -14.63 -9.45
C VAL A 213 -19.71 -15.49 -9.15
N GLU A 214 -19.71 -16.74 -9.62
CA GLU A 214 -20.76 -17.72 -9.37
C GLU A 214 -20.94 -17.96 -7.88
N TYR A 215 -19.82 -18.00 -7.16
CA TYR A 215 -19.83 -18.22 -5.73
C TYR A 215 -20.38 -17.02 -4.97
N PHE A 216 -20.08 -15.80 -5.43
CA PHE A 216 -20.71 -14.62 -4.86
C PHE A 216 -22.22 -14.61 -5.11
N ILE A 217 -22.67 -15.03 -6.29
CA ILE A 217 -24.09 -15.08 -6.65
C ILE A 217 -24.80 -16.09 -5.75
N LEU A 218 -24.20 -17.27 -5.57
CA LEU A 218 -24.74 -18.32 -4.71
C LEU A 218 -24.93 -17.85 -3.26
N GLU A 219 -23.97 -17.09 -2.72
CA GLU A 219 -23.95 -16.70 -1.31
C GLU A 219 -24.71 -15.39 -1.01
N ASN A 220 -24.86 -14.49 -1.99
CA ASN A 220 -25.41 -13.14 -1.79
C ASN A 220 -26.64 -12.81 -2.65
N GLY A 221 -26.94 -13.63 -3.66
CA GLY A 221 -27.96 -13.35 -4.67
C GLY A 221 -27.46 -12.46 -5.81
N GLU A 222 -28.16 -12.54 -6.96
CA GLU A 222 -27.78 -11.89 -8.21
C GLU A 222 -27.72 -10.37 -8.11
N ASP A 223 -28.73 -9.74 -7.50
CA ASP A 223 -28.85 -8.28 -7.41
C ASP A 223 -27.67 -7.65 -6.65
N ALA A 224 -27.24 -8.30 -5.57
CA ALA A 224 -26.12 -7.83 -4.75
C ALA A 224 -24.80 -7.91 -5.53
N VAL A 225 -24.58 -9.03 -6.23
CA VAL A 225 -23.37 -9.23 -7.03
C VAL A 225 -23.34 -8.33 -8.25
N LEU A 226 -24.47 -8.12 -8.93
CA LEU A 226 -24.52 -7.19 -10.05
C LEU A 226 -24.14 -5.77 -9.61
N LYS A 227 -24.70 -5.29 -8.50
CA LYS A 227 -24.32 -3.99 -7.91
C LYS A 227 -22.83 -3.93 -7.55
N PHE A 228 -22.30 -5.02 -7.00
CA PHE A 228 -20.86 -5.14 -6.69
C PHE A 228 -20.00 -5.03 -7.95
N ILE A 229 -20.31 -5.81 -9.00
CA ILE A 229 -19.57 -5.82 -10.27
C ILE A 229 -19.67 -4.47 -10.99
N THR A 230 -20.85 -3.86 -11.05
CA THR A 230 -21.04 -2.54 -11.64
C THR A 230 -20.27 -1.47 -10.87
N SER A 231 -20.32 -1.50 -9.54
CA SER A 231 -19.57 -0.54 -8.72
C SER A 231 -18.07 -0.65 -8.94
N ILE A 232 -17.50 -1.87 -8.95
CA ILE A 232 -16.06 -2.02 -9.16
C ILE A 232 -15.63 -1.64 -10.58
N LYS A 233 -16.46 -1.89 -11.59
CA LYS A 233 -16.27 -1.41 -12.96
C LYS A 233 -16.18 0.12 -13.00
N ASP A 234 -17.07 0.82 -12.30
CA ASP A 234 -17.10 2.28 -12.27
C ASP A 234 -15.84 2.83 -11.57
N PHE A 235 -15.46 2.25 -10.43
CA PHE A 235 -14.18 2.60 -9.76
C PHE A 235 -12.97 2.34 -10.65
N ALA A 236 -12.93 1.21 -11.35
CA ALA A 236 -11.83 0.86 -12.24
C ALA A 236 -11.72 1.84 -13.41
N THR A 237 -12.85 2.24 -13.99
CA THR A 237 -12.90 3.22 -15.09
C THR A 237 -12.33 4.58 -14.66
N LEU A 238 -12.59 5.00 -13.42
CA LEU A 238 -12.08 6.26 -12.86
C LEU A 238 -10.61 6.21 -12.45
N ASN A 239 -10.08 5.02 -12.14
CA ASN A 239 -8.75 4.84 -11.52
C ASN A 239 -7.79 3.99 -12.39
N ARG A 240 -7.91 4.05 -13.73
CA ARG A 240 -7.02 3.34 -14.67
C ARG A 240 -6.96 1.82 -14.42
N GLY A 241 -8.08 1.24 -13.99
CA GLY A 241 -8.22 -0.16 -13.66
C GLY A 241 -8.85 -0.98 -14.78
N LEU A 242 -8.37 -2.21 -14.92
CA LEU A 242 -9.03 -3.28 -15.66
C LEU A 242 -9.59 -4.29 -14.66
N VAL A 243 -10.86 -4.64 -14.80
CA VAL A 243 -11.48 -5.73 -14.05
C VAL A 243 -11.74 -6.88 -15.02
N ILE A 244 -11.23 -8.07 -14.71
CA ILE A 244 -11.46 -9.28 -15.46
C ILE A 244 -12.29 -10.20 -14.59
N VAL A 245 -13.49 -10.54 -15.05
CA VAL A 245 -14.42 -11.43 -14.36
C VAL A 245 -14.46 -12.75 -15.11
N THR A 246 -14.20 -13.84 -14.42
CA THR A 246 -14.46 -15.18 -14.97
C THR A 246 -15.96 -15.42 -14.91
N VAL A 247 -16.56 -15.78 -16.04
CA VAL A 247 -17.97 -16.14 -16.11
C VAL A 247 -18.07 -17.42 -16.91
N ASP A 248 -18.56 -18.48 -16.28
CA ASP A 248 -18.90 -19.71 -16.99
C ASP A 248 -20.39 -19.72 -17.37
N ARG A 249 -20.68 -19.73 -18.68
CA ARG A 249 -22.06 -19.70 -19.20
C ARG A 249 -22.86 -20.92 -18.77
N GLU A 250 -22.21 -22.06 -18.52
CA GLU A 250 -22.88 -23.28 -18.10
C GLU A 250 -23.27 -23.26 -16.61
N SER A 251 -22.66 -22.36 -15.83
CA SER A 251 -22.83 -22.25 -14.38
C SER A 251 -23.90 -21.24 -13.95
N LEU A 252 -24.35 -20.38 -14.87
CA LEU A 252 -25.34 -19.34 -14.63
C LEU A 252 -26.57 -19.57 -15.50
N ASP A 253 -27.74 -19.16 -15.01
CA ASP A 253 -28.91 -19.15 -15.88
C ASP A 253 -28.78 -18.09 -16.99
N GLU A 254 -29.55 -18.25 -18.07
CA GLU A 254 -29.45 -17.36 -19.23
C GLU A 254 -29.76 -15.90 -18.91
N ARG A 255 -30.63 -15.65 -17.92
CA ARG A 255 -31.05 -14.32 -17.52
C ARG A 255 -29.92 -13.64 -16.75
N THR A 256 -29.38 -14.28 -15.72
CA THR A 256 -28.26 -13.79 -14.91
C THR A 256 -27.04 -13.55 -15.79
N PHE A 257 -26.72 -14.49 -16.68
CA PHE A 257 -25.62 -14.34 -17.63
C PHE A 257 -25.81 -13.11 -18.53
N SER A 258 -27.01 -12.92 -19.10
CA SER A 258 -27.30 -11.78 -19.97
C SER A 258 -27.20 -10.45 -19.24
N ILE A 259 -27.71 -10.38 -18.01
CA ILE A 259 -27.66 -9.16 -17.19
C ILE A 259 -26.21 -8.86 -16.82
N LEU A 260 -25.47 -9.82 -16.30
CA LEU A 260 -24.07 -9.64 -15.90
C LEU A 260 -23.20 -9.23 -17.09
N THR A 261 -23.35 -9.91 -18.24
CA THR A 261 -22.54 -9.62 -19.43
C THR A 261 -22.95 -8.34 -20.15
N SER A 262 -24.17 -7.82 -19.95
CA SER A 262 -24.56 -6.51 -20.50
C SER A 262 -23.75 -5.35 -19.90
N GLU A 263 -23.26 -5.50 -18.67
CA GLU A 263 -22.44 -4.51 -17.97
C GLU A 263 -20.94 -4.66 -18.27
N LEU A 264 -20.55 -5.76 -18.92
CA LEU A 264 -19.15 -6.18 -19.10
C LEU A 264 -18.81 -6.32 -20.58
N LYS A 265 -17.60 -5.91 -20.98
CA LYS A 265 -17.14 -6.13 -22.36
C LYS A 265 -16.61 -7.56 -22.52
N PRO A 266 -16.76 -8.22 -23.68
CA PRO A 266 -16.08 -9.49 -23.92
C PRO A 266 -14.57 -9.34 -23.85
N ILE A 267 -13.86 -10.30 -23.23
CA ILE A 267 -12.40 -10.28 -23.11
C ILE A 267 -11.67 -10.25 -24.45
N SER A 268 -12.32 -10.73 -25.52
CA SER A 268 -11.79 -10.67 -26.89
C SER A 268 -11.52 -9.24 -27.38
N ASN A 269 -12.21 -8.24 -26.83
CA ASN A 269 -11.92 -6.84 -27.12
C ASN A 269 -10.58 -6.42 -26.52
N LEU A 270 -10.26 -6.91 -25.32
CA LEU A 270 -9.00 -6.64 -24.64
C LEU A 270 -7.84 -7.38 -25.33
N GLU A 271 -8.05 -8.63 -25.75
CA GLU A 271 -7.07 -9.41 -26.53
C GLU A 271 -6.64 -8.67 -27.81
N LYS A 272 -7.60 -8.10 -28.56
CA LYS A 272 -7.30 -7.30 -29.76
C LYS A 272 -6.46 -6.06 -29.45
N THR A 273 -6.70 -5.43 -28.30
CA THR A 273 -5.93 -4.26 -27.86
C THR A 273 -4.50 -4.61 -27.46
N LEU A 274 -4.27 -5.78 -26.88
CA LEU A 274 -2.94 -6.24 -26.43
C LEU A 274 -2.11 -6.92 -27.53
N ALA A 275 -2.76 -7.34 -28.62
CA ALA A 275 -2.10 -7.93 -29.78
C ALA A 275 -1.35 -6.91 -30.66
N HIS A 276 -1.59 -5.61 -30.45
CA HIS A 276 -0.93 -4.49 -31.11
C HIS A 276 0.12 -3.86 -30.19
#